data_AF-A0A7W5DWK0-F1
#
_entry.id   AF-A0A7W5DWK0-F1
#
_cell.length_a   1.000
_cell.length_b   1.000
_cell.length_c   1.000
_cell.angle_alpha   90.00
_cell.angle_beta   90.00
_cell.angle_gamma   90.00
#
_symmetry.space_group_name_H-M   'P 1'
#
loop_
_entity.id
_entity.type
_entity.pdbx_description
1 polymer ?
#
loop_
_entity_poly.entity_id
_entity_poly.type
_entity_poly.pdbx_seq_one_letter_code
_entity_poly.pdbx_strand_id
1 'polypeptide(L)' 'MTNGLILKDECDKSIGCCFEVYNDKGCGFPQSVYQEFLEIECEYQQIPFCSQKQLPLFYRGKELKRKFVPDFIC' A
#
# COMPACT_ATOMS: atom_id res chain seq x y z
N MET A 1 7.32 19.04 -22.58
CA MET A 1 6.44 18.33 -21.64
C MET A 1 7.29 17.96 -20.45
N THR A 2 6.96 18.40 -19.25
CA THR A 2 7.73 18.11 -18.04
C THR A 2 7.67 16.61 -17.74
N ASN A 3 8.76 15.89 -17.97
CA ASN A 3 8.93 14.45 -17.67
C ASN A 3 8.99 14.16 -16.14
N GLY A 4 8.17 14.83 -15.33
CA GLY A 4 8.17 14.73 -13.87
C GLY A 4 7.02 13.87 -13.34
N LEU A 5 7.29 13.14 -12.25
CA LEU A 5 6.24 12.50 -11.46
C LEU A 5 5.31 13.57 -10.86
N ILE A 6 4.00 13.36 -10.94
CA ILE A 6 2.97 14.31 -10.48
C ILE A 6 3.00 14.45 -8.95
N LEU A 7 3.24 13.33 -8.24
CA LEU A 7 3.28 13.23 -6.78
C LEU A 7 4.65 12.69 -6.34
N LYS A 8 5.70 13.40 -6.71
CA LYS A 8 7.07 12.92 -6.51
C LYS A 8 7.38 12.69 -5.03
N ASP A 9 7.02 13.63 -4.16
CA ASP A 9 7.34 13.55 -2.73
C ASP A 9 6.61 12.37 -2.05
N GLU A 10 5.38 12.11 -2.45
CA GLU A 10 4.57 10.99 -1.96
C GLU A 10 5.08 9.65 -2.48
N CYS A 11 5.50 9.60 -3.75
CA CYS A 11 6.19 8.43 -4.30
C CYS A 11 7.49 8.15 -3.55
N ASP A 12 8.32 9.17 -3.35
CA ASP A 12 9.61 9.05 -2.67
C ASP A 12 9.41 8.57 -1.21
N LYS A 13 8.39 9.08 -0.50
CA LYS A 13 8.01 8.59 0.85
C LYS A 13 7.56 7.14 0.85
N SER A 14 6.70 6.75 -0.10
CA SER A 14 6.19 5.38 -0.19
C SER A 14 7.32 4.39 -0.47
N ILE A 15 8.25 4.77 -1.34
CA ILE A 15 9.45 3.99 -1.65
C ILE A 15 10.35 3.89 -0.41
N GLY A 16 10.57 5.01 0.29
CA GLY A 16 11.34 5.05 1.54
C GLY A 16 10.79 4.11 2.61
N CYS A 17 9.48 4.14 2.86
CA CYS A 17 8.79 3.23 3.79
C CYS A 17 9.07 1.75 3.46
N CYS A 18 8.93 1.35 2.20
CA CYS A 18 9.25 -0.02 1.78
C CYS A 18 10.72 -0.39 2.03
N PHE A 19 11.65 0.55 1.81
CA PHE A 19 13.06 0.32 2.05
C PHE A 19 13.41 0.22 3.54
N GLU A 20 12.79 1.01 4.41
CA GLU A 20 13.00 0.90 5.86
C GLU A 20 12.61 -0.49 6.36
N VAL A 21 11.42 -0.99 5.97
CA VAL A 21 10.99 -2.35 6.31
C VAL A 21 11.95 -3.40 5.77
N TYR A 22 12.40 -3.26 4.52
CA TYR A 22 13.36 -4.20 3.91
C TYR A 22 14.72 -4.17 4.61
N ASN A 23 15.24 -2.99 4.94
CA ASN A 23 16.54 -2.82 5.58
C ASN A 23 16.55 -3.41 7.00
N ASP A 24 15.44 -3.29 7.74
CA ASP A 24 15.32 -3.84 9.08
C ASP A 24 15.03 -5.35 9.09
N LYS A 25 14.11 -5.82 8.26
CA LYS A 25 13.60 -7.21 8.30
C LYS A 25 14.19 -8.15 7.26
N GLY A 26 14.80 -7.64 6.19
CA GLY A 26 15.34 -8.44 5.11
C GLY A 26 14.27 -9.23 4.36
N CYS A 27 14.60 -10.46 3.94
CA CYS A 27 13.68 -11.41 3.29
C CYS A 27 13.39 -12.62 4.21
N GLY A 28 12.29 -13.34 3.95
CA GLY A 28 12.01 -14.64 4.57
C GLY A 28 10.67 -14.76 5.31
N PHE A 29 9.94 -13.66 5.45
CA PHE A 29 8.61 -13.67 6.07
C PHE A 29 7.47 -13.83 5.03
N PRO A 30 6.30 -14.34 5.45
CA PRO A 30 5.10 -14.33 4.61
C PRO A 30 4.64 -12.91 4.27
N GLN A 31 3.96 -12.75 3.14
CA GLN A 31 3.40 -11.46 2.70
C GLN A 31 2.52 -10.80 3.76
N SER A 32 1.70 -11.57 4.49
CA SER A 32 0.86 -11.04 5.58
C SER A 32 1.66 -10.36 6.68
N VAL A 33 2.86 -10.86 6.98
CA VAL A 33 3.74 -10.28 8.01
C VAL A 33 4.39 -9.00 7.50
N TYR A 34 4.78 -8.95 6.22
CA TYR A 34 5.25 -7.70 5.61
C TYR A 34 4.17 -6.63 5.55
N GLN A 35 2.91 -7.02 5.37
CA GLN A 35 1.79 -6.10 5.44
C GLN A 35 1.75 -5.41 6.81
N GLU A 36 1.83 -6.16 7.91
CA GLU A 36 1.87 -5.60 9.27
C GLU A 36 3.08 -4.66 9.48
N PHE A 37 4.27 -5.03 8.99
CA PHE A 37 5.44 -4.15 9.07
C PHE A 37 5.24 -2.83 8.32
N LEU A 38 4.66 -2.89 7.13
CA LEU A 38 4.40 -1.71 6.31
C LEU A 38 3.30 -0.83 6.92
N GLU A 39 2.28 -1.41 7.56
CA GLU A 39 1.26 -0.63 8.30
C GLU A 39 1.92 0.18 9.42
N ILE A 40 2.76 -0.46 10.23
CA ILE A 40 3.49 0.20 11.32
C ILE A 40 4.42 1.30 10.79
N GLU A 41 5.18 1.02 9.73
CA GLU A 41 6.11 2.00 9.15
C GLU A 41 5.36 3.18 8.51
N CYS A 42 4.24 2.93 7.83
CA CYS A 42 3.39 4.00 7.30
C CYS A 42 2.85 4.89 8.41
N GLU A 43 2.39 4.33 9.54
CA GLU A 43 1.94 5.11 10.70
C GLU A 43 3.08 5.94 11.29
N TYR A 44 4.27 5.35 11.43
CA TYR A 44 5.46 6.01 11.95
C TYR A 44 5.89 7.20 11.08
N GLN A 45 5.91 7.01 9.76
CA GLN A 45 6.23 8.06 8.78
C GLN A 45 5.07 9.02 8.49
N GLN A 46 3.92 8.84 9.14
CA GLN A 46 2.70 9.64 8.95
C GLN A 46 2.23 9.65 7.47
N ILE A 47 2.40 8.52 6.78
CA ILE A 47 1.89 8.32 5.42
C ILE A 47 0.41 7.98 5.55
N PRO A 48 -0.51 8.71 4.88
CA PRO A 48 -1.93 8.36 4.93
C PRO A 48 -2.15 7.04 4.19
N PHE A 49 -2.79 6.08 4.84
CA PHE A 49 -3.17 4.82 4.20
C PHE A 49 -4.48 4.27 4.78
N CYS A 50 -5.08 3.35 4.04
CA CYS A 50 -6.16 2.50 4.50
C CYS A 50 -5.84 1.06 4.12
N SER A 51 -5.64 0.21 5.13
CA SER A 51 -5.34 -1.21 4.92
C SER A 51 -6.62 -2.03 4.71
N GLN A 52 -6.53 -3.05 3.85
CA GLN A 52 -7.55 -4.09 3.66
C GLN A 52 -8.99 -3.57 3.45
N LYS A 53 -9.13 -2.44 2.78
CA LYS A 53 -10.44 -1.85 2.51
C LYS A 53 -11.23 -2.71 1.52
N GLN A 54 -12.40 -3.20 1.93
CA GLN A 54 -13.27 -3.92 1.02
C GLN A 54 -13.90 -2.98 -0.01
N LEU A 55 -13.55 -3.18 -1.28
CA LEU A 55 -14.08 -2.42 -2.40
C LEU A 55 -15.13 -3.25 -3.16
N PRO A 56 -16.32 -2.68 -3.43
CA PRO A 56 -17.31 -3.34 -4.27
C PRO A 56 -16.79 -3.43 -5.71
N LEU A 57 -17.05 -4.56 -6.35
CA LEU A 57 -16.76 -4.75 -7.77
C LEU A 57 -18.06 -4.84 -8.55
N PHE A 58 -18.08 -4.22 -9.73
CA PHE A 58 -19.24 -4.21 -10.62
C PHE A 58 -18.86 -4.79 -11.97
N TYR A 59 -19.71 -5.68 -12.50
CA TYR A 59 -19.61 -6.16 -13.87
C TYR A 59 -20.96 -5.99 -14.58
N ARG A 60 -20.97 -5.21 -15.67
CA ARG A 60 -22.19 -4.86 -16.42
C ARG A 60 -23.30 -4.31 -15.52
N GLY A 61 -22.94 -3.43 -14.57
CA GLY A 61 -23.87 -2.83 -13.62
C GLY A 61 -24.35 -3.75 -12.49
N LYS A 62 -23.92 -5.01 -12.44
CA LYS A 62 -24.23 -5.93 -11.34
C LYS A 62 -23.06 -5.99 -10.36
N GLU A 63 -23.37 -5.83 -9.07
CA GLU A 63 -22.39 -6.00 -8.01
C GLU A 63 -22.01 -7.48 -7.85
N LEU A 64 -20.71 -7.77 -7.75
CA LEU A 64 -20.20 -9.11 -7.52
C LEU A 64 -20.32 -9.49 -6.04
N LYS A 65 -20.53 -10.79 -5.76
CA LYS A 65 -20.50 -11.33 -4.39
C LYS A 65 -19.12 -11.17 -3.74
N ARG A 66 -18.06 -11.30 -4.54
CA ARG A 66 -16.69 -11.16 -4.07
C ARG A 66 -16.29 -9.68 -4.09
N LYS A 67 -15.75 -9.22 -2.97
CA LYS A 67 -15.14 -7.90 -2.83
C LYS A 67 -13.68 -7.96 -3.23
N PHE A 68 -13.16 -6.85 -3.74
CA PHE A 68 -11.73 -6.65 -3.90
C PHE A 68 -11.19 -6.09 -2.59
N VAL A 69 -10.08 -6.64 -2.12
CA VAL A 69 -9.42 -6.19 -0.88
C VAL A 69 -7.96 -5.95 -1.24
N PRO A 70 -7.57 -4.71 -1.57
CA PRO A 70 -6.17 -4.35 -1.72
C PRO A 70 -5.49 -4.34 -0.35
N ASP A 71 -4.18 -4.60 -0.34
CA ASP A 71 -3.38 -4.50 0.89
C ASP A 71 -3.40 -3.07 1.43
N PHE A 72 -3.17 -2.08 0.56
CA PHE A 72 -3.12 -0.66 0.91
C PHE A 72 -3.86 0.22 -0.11
N ILE A 73 -4.44 1.31 0.39
CA ILE A 73 -4.90 2.46 -0.40
C ILE A 73 -4.24 3.70 0.21
N CYS A 74 -3.37 4.36 -0.55
CA CYS A 74 -2.58 5.52 -0.15
C CYS A 74 -2.82 6.69 -1.10
#